data_AF-A0A9D5Q7K8-F1
#
_entry.id   AF-A0A9D5Q7K8-F1
#
_cell.length_a   1.000
_cell.length_b   1.000
_cell.length_c   1.000
_cell.angle_alpha   90.00
_cell.angle_beta   90.00
_cell.angle_gamma   90.00
#
_symmetry.space_group_name_H-M   'P 1'
#
loop_
_entity.id
_entity.type
_entity.pdbx_description
1 polymer ?
#
loop_
_entity_poly.entity_id
_entity_poly.type
_entity_poly.pdbx_seq_one_letter_code
_entity_poly.pdbx_strand_id
1 'polypeptide(L)' 'MKLKEHIYHSIQNMDSEELMIIYEQIHLLEQRKHSPSPTAQTPSLETILEMTDSSSSCWADTVSEERG' A
#
# COMPACT_ATOMS: atom_id res chain seq x y z
N MET A 1 -5.10 6.95 33.68
CA MET A 1 -6.30 6.97 32.81
C MET A 1 -5.99 6.08 31.62
N LYS A 2 -6.74 4.98 31.43
CA LYS A 2 -6.37 3.94 30.48
C LYS A 2 -6.92 4.34 29.11
N LEU A 3 -6.05 4.54 28.12
CA LEU A 3 -6.42 4.88 26.73
C LEU A 3 -7.63 4.07 26.22
N LYS A 4 -7.70 2.78 26.59
CA LYS A 4 -8.81 1.87 26.29
C LYS A 4 -10.18 2.35 26.80
N GLU A 5 -10.24 2.90 28.02
CA GLU A 5 -11.48 3.42 28.61
C GLU A 5 -11.98 4.65 27.85
N HIS A 6 -11.07 5.52 27.41
CA HIS A 6 -11.44 6.71 26.63
C HIS A 6 -11.96 6.32 25.23
N ILE A 7 -11.27 5.40 24.54
CA ILE A 7 -11.72 4.87 23.25
C ILE A 7 -13.09 4.21 23.37
N TYR A 8 -13.31 3.42 24.43
CA TYR A 8 -14.60 2.76 24.66
C TYR A 8 -15.73 3.77 24.81
N HIS A 9 -15.54 4.82 25.62
CA HIS A 9 -16.54 5.87 25.78
C HIS A 9 -16.78 6.67 24.49
N SER A 10 -15.74 6.95 23.70
CA SER A 10 -15.90 7.60 22.40
C SER A 10 -16.73 6.76 21.44
N ILE A 11 -16.46 5.44 21.36
CA ILE A 11 -17.21 4.51 20.48
C ILE A 11 -18.67 4.38 20.91
N GLN A 12 -18.97 4.38 22.22
CA GLN A 12 -20.34 4.27 22.72
C GLN A 12 -21.26 5.41 22.28
N ASN A 13 -20.70 6.60 22.03
CA ASN A 13 -21.45 7.78 21.65
C ASN A 13 -21.52 8.02 20.14
N MET A 14 -20.91 7.15 19.33
CA MET A 14 -20.88 7.28 17.88
C MET A 14 -22.19 6.82 17.24
N ASP A 15 -22.54 7.46 16.13
CA ASP A 15 -23.64 7.00 15.29
C ASP A 15 -23.22 5.83 14.38
N SER A 16 -24.17 5.33 13.59
CA SER A 16 -23.93 4.17 12.72
C SER A 16 -22.95 4.45 11.58
N GLU A 17 -22.89 5.68 11.09
CA GLU A 17 -21.99 6.08 10.01
C GLU A 17 -20.55 6.18 10.53
N GLU A 18 -20.37 6.82 11.68
CA GLU A 18 -19.09 6.90 12.39
C GLU A 18 -18.55 5.50 12.76
N LEU A 19 -19.42 4.62 13.26
CA LEU A 19 -19.05 3.23 13.58
C LEU A 19 -18.64 2.43 12.34
N MET A 20 -19.30 2.65 11.20
CA MET A 20 -18.94 1.99 9.94
C MET A 20 -17.54 2.37 9.48
N ILE A 21 -17.18 3.65 9.57
CA ILE A 21 -15.83 4.15 9.24
C ILE A 21 -14.79 3.49 10.15
N ILE A 22 -15.03 3.48 11.47
CA ILE A 22 -14.10 2.88 12.43
C ILE A 22 -13.94 1.37 12.18
N TYR A 23 -15.03 0.67 11.88
CA TYR A 23 -14.99 -0.75 11.55
C TYR A 23 -14.12 -1.03 10.32
N GLU A 24 -14.27 -0.25 9.25
CA GLU A 24 -13.46 -0.40 8.05
C GLU A 24 -11.97 -0.16 8.33
N GLN A 25 -11.64 0.86 9.12
CA GLN A 25 -10.24 1.13 9.52
C GLN A 25 -9.65 -0.01 10.36
N ILE A 26 -10.41 -0.56 11.31
CA ILE A 26 -9.98 -1.72 12.09
C ILE A 26 -9.75 -2.92 11.17
N HIS A 27 -10.67 -3.17 10.24
CA HIS A 27 -10.56 -4.27 9.29
C HIS A 27 -9.29 -4.17 8.42
N LEU A 28 -8.98 -2.97 7.91
CA LEU A 28 -7.75 -2.73 7.15
C LEU A 28 -6.48 -2.96 7.98
N LEU A 29 -6.49 -2.57 9.26
CA LEU A 29 -5.35 -2.81 10.17
C LEU A 29 -5.15 -4.30 10.44
N GLU A 30 -6.23 -5.06 10.59
CA GLU A 30 -6.18 -6.51 10.74
C GLU A 30 -5.62 -7.17 9.48
N GLN A 31 -6.11 -6.80 8.30
CA GLN A 31 -5.59 -7.30 7.03
C GLN A 31 -4.09 -7.01 6.87
N ARG A 32 -3.64 -5.80 7.22
CA ARG A 32 -2.21 -5.45 7.19
C ARG A 32 -1.39 -6.29 8.17
N LYS A 33 -1.90 -6.54 9.37
CA LYS A 33 -1.22 -7.36 10.39
C LYS A 33 -1.12 -8.83 9.96
N HIS A 34 -2.09 -9.33 9.19
CA HIS A 34 -2.13 -10.70 8.69
C HIS A 34 -1.47 -10.87 7.32
N SER A 35 -1.29 -9.80 6.55
CA SER A 35 -0.42 -9.84 5.37
C SER A 35 1.00 -10.12 5.85
N PRO A 36 1.72 -11.11 5.28
CA PRO A 36 3.14 -11.20 5.52
C PRO A 36 3.70 -9.84 5.13
N SER A 37 4.37 -9.17 6.09
CA SER A 37 5.13 -7.96 5.80
C SER A 37 5.86 -8.23 4.50
N PRO A 38 5.62 -7.49 3.41
CA PRO A 38 6.61 -7.48 2.36
C PRO A 38 7.83 -6.92 3.07
N THR A 39 8.76 -7.79 3.44
CA THR A 39 10.14 -7.38 3.45
C THR A 39 10.26 -6.72 2.09
N ALA A 40 10.36 -5.39 2.08
CA ALA A 40 10.66 -4.64 0.88
C ALA A 40 12.06 -5.11 0.51
N GLN A 41 12.13 -6.27 -0.15
CA GLN A 41 13.31 -6.76 -0.80
C GLN A 41 13.44 -5.80 -1.96
N THR A 42 14.16 -4.70 -1.71
CA THR A 42 14.72 -3.90 -2.79
C THR A 42 15.33 -4.89 -3.77
N PRO A 43 14.87 -4.92 -5.02
CA PRO A 43 15.40 -5.85 -6.00
C PRO A 43 16.91 -5.65 -6.08
N SER A 44 17.67 -6.73 -6.21
CA SER A 44 19.12 -6.61 -6.38
C SER A 44 19.40 -5.92 -7.72
N LEU A 45 20.62 -5.39 -7.88
CA LEU A 45 21.03 -4.76 -9.13
C LEU A 45 20.85 -5.73 -10.31
N GLU A 46 21.13 -7.01 -10.10
CA GLU A 46 20.98 -8.08 -11.11
C GLU A 46 19.51 -8.23 -11.53
N THR A 47 18.57 -8.20 -10.57
CA THR A 47 17.13 -8.25 -10.88
C THR A 47 16.69 -7.01 -11.66
N ILE A 48 17.19 -5.83 -11.30
CA ILE A 48 16.89 -4.59 -12.01
C ILE A 48 17.41 -4.68 -13.45
N LEU A 49 18.65 -5.14 -13.63
CA LEU A 49 19.28 -5.30 -14.94
C LEU A 49 18.49 -6.26 -15.81
N GLU A 50 18.09 -7.43 -15.30
CA GLU A 50 17.28 -8.41 -16.02
C GLU A 50 15.92 -7.83 -16.44
N MET A 51 15.25 -7.09 -15.55
CA MET A 51 13.99 -6.42 -15.87
C MET A 51 14.17 -5.37 -16.98
N THR A 52 15.27 -4.61 -16.97
CA THR A 52 15.58 -3.63 -18.02
C THR A 52 16.04 -4.25 -19.33
N ASP A 53 16.72 -5.40 -19.31
CA ASP A 53 17.26 -6.07 -20.50
C ASP A 53 16.14 -6.73 -21.35
N SER A 54 15.01 -7.07 -20.71
CA SER A 54 13.84 -7.64 -21.39
C SER A 54 13.04 -6.64 -22.25
N SER A 55 13.31 -5.34 -22.14
CA SER A 55 12.62 -4.31 -22.90
C SER A 55 13.28 -4.09 -24.26
N SER A 56 12.86 -4.87 -25.26
CA SER A 56 13.31 -4.75 -26.67
C SER A 56 12.99 -3.41 -27.33
N SER A 57 12.07 -2.61 -26.76
CA SER A 57 11.81 -1.23 -27.18
C SER A 57 12.45 -0.27 -26.18
N CYS A 58 13.51 0.41 -26.59
CA CYS A 58 14.02 1.56 -25.86
C CYS A 58 13.04 2.72 -26.08
N TRP A 59 12.53 3.32 -24.99
CA TRP A 59 11.68 4.51 -25.08
C TRP A 59 12.34 5.65 -25.87
N ALA A 60 13.68 5.71 -25.88
CA ALA A 60 14.42 6.69 -26.66
C ALA A 60 14.28 6.48 -28.18
N ASP A 61 14.14 5.23 -28.64
CA ASP A 61 13.95 4.92 -30.06
C ASP A 61 12.54 5.27 -30.50
N THR A 62 11.52 4.94 -29.68
CA THR A 62 10.11 5.28 -29.95
C THR A 62 9.89 6.79 -30.05
N VAL A 63 10.52 7.58 -29.17
CA VAL A 63 10.41 9.06 -29.20
C VAL A 63 11.17 9.67 -30.39
N SER A 64 12.25 9.02 -30.83
CA SER A 64 13.03 9.47 -31.99
C SER A 64 12.29 9.20 -33.30
N GLU A 65 11.57 8.08 -33.42
CA GLU A 65 10.73 7.78 -34.59
C GLU A 65 9.48 8.67 -34.69
N GLU A 66 8.86 9.05 -33.57
CA GLU A 66 7.64 9.91 -33.58
C GLU A 66 7.95 11.37 -34.00
N ARG A 67 9.20 11.81 -33.87
CA ARG A 67 9.62 13.20 -34.13
C ARG A 67 10.36 13.41 -35.45
N GLY A 68 10.65 12.34 -36.19
CA GLY A 68 11.29 12.39 -37.52
C GLY A 68 10.28 12.45 -38.65
#